data_AF-A0A524L1V7-F1
#
_entry.id   AF-A0A524L1V7-F1
#
_cell.length_a   1.000
_cell.length_b   1.000
_cell.length_c   1.000
_cell.angle_alpha   90.00
_cell.angle_beta   90.00
_cell.angle_gamma   90.00
#
_symmetry.space_group_name_H-M   'P 1'
#
loop_
_entity.id
_entity.type
_entity.pdbx_description
1 polymer ?
#
loop_
_entity_poly.entity_id
_entity_poly.type
_entity_poly.pdbx_seq_one_letter_code
_entity_poly.pdbx_strand_id
1 'polypeptide(L)'
;MLLSPGDRDLGSRSVATLLGVALALWFASGAMATSWAQGTAVTFSVIGDIPYSDNHVIRFQDYVADHNAFSPAEFFVHVGDIQAQSDLCPESNYIRAADIMRELAVPAFVLPGDNEWNDCGDPDAAWVLWATHFTEFEQNFCGTPDVEAQAVRPENFAFVRDRVLFIGLNI
;
A
#
# COMPACT_ATOMS: atom_id res chain seq x y z
N MET A 1 71.58 -61.98 -3.37
CA MET A 1 71.45 -60.61 -3.87
C MET A 1 71.11 -60.69 -5.34
N LEU A 2 69.83 -60.43 -5.66
CA LEU A 2 69.20 -60.13 -6.97
C LEU A 2 69.42 -61.14 -8.13
N LEU A 3 68.44 -61.62 -8.89
CA LEU A 3 66.98 -61.75 -8.82
C LEU A 3 66.61 -62.67 -10.01
N SER A 4 65.64 -63.57 -9.74
CA SER A 4 64.68 -64.31 -10.57
C SER A 4 64.66 -64.33 -12.12
N PRO A 5 64.09 -65.40 -12.72
CA PRO A 5 63.97 -65.67 -14.15
C PRO A 5 62.59 -65.27 -14.73
N GLY A 6 62.36 -65.58 -16.02
CA GLY A 6 61.08 -66.14 -16.46
C GLY A 6 60.27 -65.33 -17.46
N ASP A 7 60.49 -65.62 -18.74
CA ASP A 7 59.52 -66.19 -19.69
C ASP A 7 58.00 -65.85 -19.63
N ARG A 8 57.51 -65.51 -20.84
CA ARG A 8 56.24 -65.92 -21.49
C ARG A 8 54.95 -65.12 -21.24
N ASP A 9 54.41 -64.61 -22.35
CA ASP A 9 53.36 -65.25 -23.19
C ASP A 9 52.27 -64.27 -23.64
N LEU A 10 51.99 -64.31 -24.94
CA LEU A 10 50.82 -63.69 -25.57
C LEU A 10 49.65 -64.68 -25.48
N GLY A 11 48.52 -64.26 -24.91
CA GLY A 11 47.30 -65.06 -24.89
C GLY A 11 46.05 -64.18 -24.94
N SER A 12 45.28 -64.31 -26.01
CA SER A 12 44.17 -63.44 -26.37
C SER A 12 42.83 -63.90 -25.78
N ARG A 13 41.90 -62.93 -25.75
CA ARG A 13 40.42 -63.05 -25.78
C ARG A 13 39.73 -63.47 -24.48
N SER A 14 39.00 -62.50 -23.93
CA SER A 14 37.66 -62.72 -23.40
C SER A 14 36.80 -61.50 -23.76
N VAL A 15 35.81 -61.70 -24.63
CA VAL A 15 34.71 -60.75 -24.84
C VAL A 15 33.79 -60.94 -23.64
N ALA A 16 33.94 -60.07 -22.64
CA ALA A 16 33.04 -60.02 -21.50
C ALA A 16 31.80 -59.22 -21.90
N THR A 17 30.67 -59.92 -22.03
CA THR A 17 29.34 -59.34 -22.15
C THR A 17 29.04 -58.52 -20.89
N LEU A 18 29.24 -57.20 -20.95
CA LEU A 18 28.79 -56.31 -19.90
C LEU A 18 27.27 -56.12 -20.05
N LEU A 19 26.51 -56.73 -19.14
CA LEU A 19 25.13 -56.31 -18.88
C LEU A 19 25.19 -54.82 -18.49
N GLY A 20 24.75 -53.95 -19.39
CA GLY A 20 24.51 -52.55 -19.09
C GLY A 20 23.39 -52.46 -18.07
N VAL A 21 23.73 -52.20 -16.81
CA VAL A 21 22.78 -51.72 -15.81
C VAL A 21 22.35 -50.33 -16.28
N ALA A 22 21.15 -50.24 -16.85
CA ALA A 22 20.52 -48.96 -17.16
C ALA A 22 20.27 -48.24 -15.83
N LEU A 23 21.20 -47.35 -15.44
CA LEU A 23 21.00 -46.45 -14.33
C LEU A 23 19.94 -45.44 -14.77
N ALA A 24 18.67 -45.74 -14.47
CA ALA A 24 17.59 -44.79 -14.62
C ALA A 24 17.85 -43.65 -13.63
N LEU A 25 18.56 -42.62 -14.09
CA LEU A 25 18.61 -41.32 -13.44
C LEU A 25 17.20 -40.73 -13.53
N TRP A 26 16.40 -41.04 -12.52
CA TRP A 26 15.18 -40.29 -12.25
C TRP A 26 15.61 -38.86 -11.96
N PHE A 27 15.58 -38.01 -12.98
CA PHE A 27 15.50 -36.57 -12.77
C PHE A 27 14.19 -36.33 -12.02
N ALA A 28 14.26 -36.35 -10.70
CA ALA A 28 13.27 -35.68 -9.87
C ALA A 28 13.31 -34.23 -10.30
N SER A 29 12.48 -33.90 -11.28
CA SER A 29 12.10 -32.54 -11.61
C SER A 29 11.29 -32.08 -10.41
N GLY A 30 11.99 -31.73 -9.33
CA GLY A 30 11.43 -30.94 -8.26
C GLY A 30 11.00 -29.66 -8.93
N ALA A 31 9.73 -29.58 -9.30
CA ALA A 31 9.09 -28.31 -9.54
C ALA A 31 9.31 -27.53 -8.25
N MET A 32 10.32 -26.66 -8.24
CA MET A 32 10.36 -25.57 -7.29
C MET A 32 9.10 -24.79 -7.58
N ALA A 33 8.04 -25.10 -6.83
CA ALA A 33 6.92 -24.21 -6.70
C ALA A 33 7.56 -22.94 -6.14
N THR A 34 7.83 -21.98 -7.01
CA THR A 34 8.07 -20.60 -6.63
C THR A 34 6.82 -20.20 -5.87
N SER A 35 6.86 -20.30 -4.54
CA SER A 35 5.90 -19.63 -3.70
C SER A 35 6.10 -18.16 -4.01
N TRP A 36 5.25 -17.61 -4.88
CA TRP A 36 5.08 -16.17 -4.94
C TRP A 36 4.85 -15.75 -3.51
N ALA A 37 5.76 -14.96 -2.94
CA ALA A 37 5.55 -14.39 -1.62
C ALA A 37 4.21 -13.67 -1.71
N GLN A 38 3.18 -14.25 -1.09
CA GLN A 38 1.90 -13.58 -0.93
C GLN A 38 2.23 -12.27 -0.24
N GLY A 39 1.94 -11.15 -0.89
CA GLY A 39 2.11 -9.84 -0.26
C GLY A 39 1.37 -9.85 1.06
N THR A 40 1.95 -9.20 2.06
CA THR A 40 1.18 -8.84 3.25
C THR A 40 -0.02 -8.01 2.79
N ALA A 41 -1.19 -8.36 3.30
CA ALA A 41 -2.40 -7.62 2.97
C ALA A 41 -2.28 -6.21 3.57
N VAL A 42 -2.45 -5.18 2.75
CA VAL A 42 -2.57 -3.80 3.24
C VAL A 42 -4.00 -3.60 3.72
N THR A 43 -4.16 -3.20 4.97
CA THR A 43 -5.47 -2.83 5.52
C THR A 43 -5.52 -1.33 5.73
N PHE A 44 -6.57 -0.68 5.26
CA PHE A 44 -6.76 0.76 5.40
C PHE A 44 -8.24 1.08 5.53
N SER A 45 -8.54 2.25 6.10
CA SER A 45 -9.90 2.75 6.26
C SER A 45 -10.19 3.85 5.25
N VAL A 46 -11.42 3.91 4.76
CA VAL A 46 -11.88 4.97 3.84
C VAL A 46 -13.23 5.48 4.29
N ILE A 47 -13.40 6.80 4.26
CA ILE A 47 -14.69 7.47 4.48
C ILE A 47 -14.85 8.65 3.53
N GLY A 48 -16.08 9.10 3.33
CA GLY A 48 -16.42 10.36 2.70
C GLY A 48 -17.73 10.86 3.27
N ASP A 49 -18.22 11.99 2.78
CA ASP A 49 -19.55 12.53 3.07
C ASP A 49 -19.82 12.90 4.55
N ILE A 50 -18.78 13.23 5.32
CA ILE A 50 -18.90 13.67 6.71
C ILE A 50 -17.77 14.65 7.10
N PRO A 51 -17.98 15.57 8.06
CA PRO A 51 -19.17 15.73 8.88
C PRO A 51 -20.07 16.92 8.51
N TYR A 52 -21.18 16.66 7.79
CA TYR A 52 -22.15 17.68 7.35
C TYR A 52 -22.94 18.38 8.46
N SER A 53 -23.04 17.78 9.64
CA SER A 53 -23.92 18.23 10.72
C SER A 53 -23.31 17.89 12.08
N ASP A 54 -23.79 18.52 13.15
CA ASP A 54 -23.29 18.24 14.50
C ASP A 54 -23.46 16.77 14.91
N ASN A 55 -24.48 16.08 14.41
CA ASN A 55 -24.62 14.64 14.62
C ASN A 55 -23.61 13.82 13.81
N HIS A 56 -23.23 14.26 12.60
CA HIS A 56 -22.12 13.64 11.87
C HIS A 56 -20.77 13.91 12.55
N VAL A 57 -20.59 15.08 13.16
CA VAL A 57 -19.39 15.40 13.95
C VAL A 57 -19.22 14.42 15.10
N ILE A 58 -20.28 14.20 15.89
CA ILE A 58 -20.25 13.23 17.00
C ILE A 58 -19.92 11.83 16.48
N ARG A 59 -20.58 11.38 15.41
CA ARG A 59 -20.30 10.07 14.81
C ARG A 59 -18.88 9.95 14.27
N PHE A 60 -18.35 11.00 13.66
CA PHE A 60 -16.99 10.95 13.12
C PHE A 60 -15.97 10.88 14.26
N GLN A 61 -16.19 11.62 15.35
CA GLN A 61 -15.38 11.51 16.56
C GLN A 61 -15.45 10.09 17.16
N ASP A 62 -16.64 9.49 17.24
CA ASP A 62 -16.80 8.10 17.70
C ASP A 62 -16.06 7.13 16.77
N TYR A 63 -16.13 7.32 15.45
CA TYR A 63 -15.39 6.49 14.48
C TYR A 63 -13.88 6.64 14.61
N VAL A 64 -13.37 7.85 14.82
CA VAL A 64 -11.93 8.06 15.06
C VAL A 64 -11.50 7.37 16.36
N ALA A 65 -12.30 7.48 17.42
CA ALA A 65 -12.04 6.81 18.69
C ALA A 65 -12.02 5.27 18.55
N ASP A 66 -13.03 4.70 17.91
CA ASP A 66 -13.12 3.26 17.64
C ASP A 66 -11.99 2.80 16.72
N HIS A 67 -11.65 3.60 15.71
CA HIS A 67 -10.55 3.32 14.80
C HIS A 67 -9.24 3.20 15.56
N ASN A 68 -8.94 4.19 16.41
CA ASN A 68 -7.73 4.21 17.21
C ASN A 68 -7.67 3.04 18.22
N ALA A 69 -8.81 2.58 18.71
CA ALA A 69 -8.87 1.50 19.69
C ALA A 69 -8.79 0.09 19.07
N PHE A 70 -9.38 -0.10 17.88
CA PHE A 70 -9.68 -1.44 17.38
C PHE A 70 -9.27 -1.70 15.93
N SER A 71 -9.03 -0.67 15.12
CA SER A 71 -8.75 -0.85 13.70
C SER A 71 -7.34 -1.40 13.48
N PRO A 72 -7.15 -2.42 12.62
CA PRO A 72 -5.83 -2.84 12.17
C PRO A 72 -5.32 -2.01 10.97
N ALA A 73 -6.05 -0.96 10.57
CA ALA A 73 -5.68 -0.14 9.41
C ALA A 73 -4.35 0.56 9.62
N GLU A 74 -3.55 0.61 8.56
CA GLU A 74 -2.22 1.24 8.55
C GLU A 74 -2.27 2.73 8.22
N PHE A 75 -3.35 3.17 7.57
CA PHE A 75 -3.64 4.56 7.24
C PHE A 75 -5.15 4.75 7.01
N PHE A 76 -5.57 6.00 6.98
CA PHE A 76 -6.95 6.43 6.79
C PHE A 76 -7.06 7.33 5.57
N VAL A 77 -8.16 7.26 4.83
CA VAL A 77 -8.43 8.13 3.67
C VAL A 77 -9.81 8.77 3.78
N HIS A 78 -9.87 10.09 3.71
CA HIS A 78 -11.10 10.84 3.49
C HIS A 78 -11.23 11.21 2.01
N VAL A 79 -12.25 10.72 1.31
CA VAL A 79 -12.40 10.88 -0.16
C VAL A 79 -13.22 12.11 -0.57
N GLY A 80 -13.25 13.13 0.28
CA GLY A 80 -13.96 14.37 0.03
C GLY A 80 -15.36 14.45 0.62
N ASP A 81 -16.01 15.57 0.37
CA ASP A 81 -17.32 15.96 0.88
C ASP A 81 -17.34 15.96 2.43
N ILE A 82 -16.55 16.85 3.02
CA ILE A 82 -16.57 17.14 4.45
C ILE A 82 -17.78 18.00 4.86
N GLN A 83 -18.41 18.66 3.90
CA GLN A 83 -19.58 19.52 4.11
C GLN A 83 -20.67 19.23 3.08
N ALA A 84 -21.92 19.48 3.47
CA ALA A 84 -23.02 19.40 2.52
C ALA A 84 -22.91 20.55 1.51
N GLN A 85 -23.45 20.31 0.31
CA GLN A 85 -23.54 21.31 -0.75
C GLN A 85 -24.08 22.65 -0.23
N SER A 86 -23.29 23.71 -0.42
CA SER A 86 -23.61 25.07 0.04
C SER A 86 -22.78 26.09 -0.69
N ASP A 87 -23.34 27.28 -0.94
CA ASP A 87 -22.62 28.43 -1.46
C ASP A 87 -21.72 29.11 -0.42
N LEU A 88 -21.94 28.86 0.88
CA LEU A 88 -21.25 29.57 1.97
C LEU A 88 -19.86 29.05 2.28
N CYS A 89 -19.64 27.73 2.16
CA CYS A 89 -18.38 27.03 2.44
C CYS A 89 -17.53 27.65 3.57
N PRO A 90 -18.09 27.75 4.80
CA PRO A 90 -17.42 28.48 5.88
C PRO A 90 -16.15 27.75 6.32
N GLU A 91 -15.08 28.51 6.59
CA GLU A 91 -13.79 27.96 7.05
C GLU A 91 -13.93 27.04 8.27
N SER A 92 -14.92 27.30 9.14
CA SER A 92 -15.19 26.47 10.31
C SER A 92 -15.47 25.00 9.99
N ASN A 93 -15.97 24.68 8.79
CA ASN A 93 -16.21 23.30 8.38
C ASN A 93 -14.88 22.57 8.08
N TYR A 94 -13.96 23.23 7.38
CA TYR A 94 -12.60 22.72 7.10
C TYR A 94 -11.83 22.50 8.40
N ILE A 95 -11.81 23.51 9.29
CA ILE A 95 -11.15 23.42 10.59
C ILE A 95 -11.70 22.24 11.38
N ARG A 96 -13.03 22.11 11.47
CA ARG A 96 -13.68 21.05 12.24
C ARG A 96 -13.33 19.66 11.72
N ALA A 97 -13.39 19.44 10.40
CA ALA A 97 -13.05 18.16 9.82
C ALA A 97 -11.55 17.83 9.99
N ALA A 98 -10.68 18.82 9.80
CA ALA A 98 -9.24 18.68 10.02
C ALA A 98 -8.92 18.33 11.49
N ASP A 99 -9.54 19.01 12.45
CA ASP A 99 -9.32 18.75 13.88
C ASP A 99 -9.74 17.34 14.28
N ILE A 100 -10.88 16.84 13.79
CA ILE A 100 -11.30 15.45 14.05
C ILE A 100 -10.32 14.46 13.45
N MET A 101 -9.87 14.67 12.21
CA MET A 101 -8.94 13.74 11.55
C MET A 101 -7.52 13.78 12.15
N ARG A 102 -7.06 14.91 12.69
CA ARG A 102 -5.76 15.01 13.40
C ARG A 102 -5.69 14.11 14.63
N GLU A 103 -6.82 13.69 15.20
CA GLU A 103 -6.86 12.76 16.33
C GLU A 103 -6.64 11.29 15.92
N LEU A 104 -6.54 10.97 14.63
CA LEU A 104 -6.22 9.60 14.18
C LEU A 104 -4.83 9.16 14.65
N ALA A 105 -4.72 7.91 15.08
CA ALA A 105 -3.46 7.29 15.51
C ALA A 105 -2.59 6.79 14.33
N VAL A 106 -3.09 6.94 13.10
CA VAL A 106 -2.43 6.53 11.85
C VAL A 106 -2.45 7.69 10.85
N PRO A 107 -1.52 7.72 9.88
CA PRO A 107 -1.53 8.72 8.83
C PRO A 107 -2.88 8.82 8.12
N ALA A 108 -3.37 10.05 7.97
CA ALA A 108 -4.61 10.34 7.25
C ALA A 108 -4.32 11.08 5.95
N PHE A 109 -4.96 10.65 4.87
CA PHE A 109 -4.91 11.28 3.55
C PHE A 109 -6.28 11.87 3.23
N VAL A 110 -6.32 13.05 2.61
CA VAL A 110 -7.58 13.75 2.31
C VAL A 110 -7.59 14.16 0.84
N LEU A 111 -8.66 13.82 0.14
CA LEU A 111 -8.96 14.33 -1.19
C LEU A 111 -10.11 15.34 -1.11
N PRO A 112 -10.17 16.33 -2.02
CA PRO A 112 -11.32 17.20 -2.14
C PRO A 112 -12.48 16.47 -2.84
N GLY A 113 -13.69 16.71 -2.37
CA GLY A 113 -14.93 16.52 -3.13
C GLY A 113 -15.34 17.83 -3.81
N ASP A 114 -16.50 17.87 -4.47
CA ASP A 114 -17.00 19.09 -5.11
C ASP A 114 -17.57 20.09 -4.09
N ASN A 115 -18.08 19.60 -2.96
CA ASN A 115 -18.67 20.42 -1.91
C ASN A 115 -17.65 21.28 -1.14
N GLU A 116 -16.35 20.99 -1.26
CA GLU A 116 -15.29 21.80 -0.64
C GLU A 116 -14.83 22.98 -1.50
N TRP A 117 -15.22 23.05 -2.77
CA TRP A 117 -14.73 24.14 -3.62
C TRP A 117 -15.63 24.43 -4.82
N ASN A 118 -15.89 23.44 -5.68
CA ASN A 118 -16.57 23.65 -6.94
C ASN A 118 -18.03 24.12 -6.77
N ASP A 119 -18.69 23.68 -5.69
CA ASP A 119 -20.07 24.04 -5.39
C ASP A 119 -20.22 25.28 -4.50
N CYS A 120 -19.11 25.88 -4.08
CA CYS A 120 -19.08 27.09 -3.28
C CYS A 120 -19.41 28.34 -4.12
N GLY A 121 -19.91 29.40 -3.47
CA GLY A 121 -20.20 30.67 -4.15
C GLY A 121 -18.96 31.38 -4.71
N ASP A 122 -17.79 31.08 -4.13
CA ASP A 122 -16.46 31.51 -4.61
C ASP A 122 -15.51 30.29 -4.58
N PRO A 123 -15.40 29.55 -5.71
CA PRO A 123 -14.57 28.34 -5.77
C PRO A 123 -13.08 28.58 -5.55
N ASP A 124 -12.55 29.72 -5.99
CA ASP A 124 -11.12 30.03 -5.82
C ASP A 124 -10.80 30.28 -4.33
N ALA A 125 -11.67 31.03 -3.63
CA ALA A 125 -11.51 31.24 -2.19
C ALA A 125 -11.68 29.93 -1.40
N ALA A 126 -12.66 29.10 -1.76
CA ALA A 126 -12.89 27.82 -1.11
C ALA A 126 -11.73 26.84 -1.34
N TRP A 127 -11.14 26.83 -2.54
CA TRP A 127 -9.94 26.04 -2.82
C TRP A 127 -8.76 26.45 -1.93
N VAL A 128 -8.57 27.75 -1.68
CA VAL A 128 -7.55 28.22 -0.73
C VAL A 128 -7.79 27.68 0.68
N LEU A 129 -9.05 27.64 1.15
CA LEU A 129 -9.40 27.05 2.44
C LEU A 129 -9.09 25.56 2.47
N TRP A 130 -9.53 24.80 1.46
CA TRP A 130 -9.23 23.38 1.37
C TRP A 130 -7.72 23.13 1.40
N ALA A 131 -6.97 23.84 0.56
CA ALA A 131 -5.52 23.68 0.46
C ALA A 131 -4.81 24.03 1.78
N THR A 132 -5.28 25.06 2.49
CA THR A 132 -4.71 25.48 3.78
C THR A 132 -4.85 24.40 4.85
N HIS A 133 -5.97 23.68 4.86
CA HIS A 133 -6.28 22.73 5.93
C HIS A 133 -5.92 21.27 5.59
N PHE A 134 -5.84 20.92 4.30
CA PHE A 134 -5.73 19.51 3.85
C PHE A 134 -4.59 19.20 2.88
N THR A 135 -3.87 20.18 2.32
CA THR A 135 -2.69 19.87 1.48
C THR A 135 -1.63 19.16 2.34
N GLU A 136 -1.15 18.01 1.85
CA GLU A 136 -0.14 17.21 2.56
C GLU A 136 -0.56 16.86 4.00
N PHE A 137 -1.86 16.61 4.23
CA PHE A 137 -2.44 16.38 5.56
C PHE A 137 -1.77 15.24 6.32
N GLU A 138 -1.27 14.24 5.60
CA GLU A 138 -0.55 13.10 6.15
C GLU A 138 0.74 13.47 6.91
N GLN A 139 1.28 14.67 6.71
CA GLN A 139 2.45 15.16 7.43
C GLN A 139 2.17 15.48 8.91
N ASN A 140 0.90 15.53 9.31
CA ASN A 140 0.52 15.69 10.72
C ASN A 140 0.80 14.43 11.56
N PHE A 141 1.19 13.32 10.95
CA PHE A 141 1.31 12.02 11.60
C PHE A 141 2.73 11.45 11.53
N CYS A 142 3.07 10.65 12.54
CA CYS A 142 4.28 9.84 12.51
C CYS A 142 4.06 8.57 11.67
N GLY A 143 5.12 8.06 11.03
CA GLY A 143 5.06 6.80 10.30
C GLY A 143 4.37 6.88 8.94
N THR A 144 4.11 8.08 8.45
CA THR A 144 3.67 8.36 7.08
C THR A 144 4.65 7.77 6.07
N PRO A 145 4.17 7.06 5.03
CA PRO A 145 5.03 6.54 3.97
C PRO A 145 5.69 7.68 3.17
N ASP A 146 6.67 7.36 2.33
CA ASP A 146 7.20 8.33 1.37
C ASP A 146 6.12 8.62 0.31
N VAL A 147 5.57 9.84 0.35
CA VAL A 147 4.46 10.29 -0.51
C VAL A 147 5.01 11.24 -1.58
N GLU A 148 4.64 10.97 -2.83
CA GLU A 148 4.91 11.82 -3.97
C GLU A 148 3.66 12.64 -4.31
N ALA A 149 3.73 13.96 -4.14
CA ALA A 149 2.69 14.88 -4.60
C ALA A 149 2.92 15.29 -6.07
N GLN A 150 1.85 15.48 -6.84
CA GLN A 150 1.95 15.96 -8.21
C GLN A 150 2.33 17.45 -8.22
N ALA A 151 3.44 17.79 -8.90
CA ALA A 151 4.06 19.12 -8.82
C ALA A 151 3.14 20.34 -9.13
N VAL A 152 2.13 20.17 -9.99
CA VAL A 152 1.19 21.24 -10.37
C VAL A 152 -0.12 21.17 -9.59
N ARG A 153 -0.40 20.01 -8.98
CA ARG A 153 -1.64 19.67 -8.31
C ARG A 153 -1.32 18.90 -7.03
N PRO A 154 -0.79 19.58 -5.99
CA PRO A 154 -0.28 18.92 -4.79
C PRO A 154 -1.36 18.20 -3.98
N GLU A 155 -2.65 18.39 -4.29
CA GLU A 155 -3.74 17.56 -3.78
C GLU A 155 -3.70 16.11 -4.31
N ASN A 156 -3.06 15.89 -5.47
CA ASN A 156 -2.89 14.58 -6.05
C ASN A 156 -1.59 13.98 -5.51
N PHE A 157 -1.67 12.73 -5.04
CA PHE A 157 -0.53 12.07 -4.41
C PHE A 157 -0.46 10.59 -4.78
N ALA A 158 0.73 10.01 -4.61
CA ALA A 158 0.95 8.59 -4.73
C ALA A 158 1.95 8.09 -3.68
N PHE A 159 1.78 6.86 -3.22
CA PHE A 159 2.73 6.18 -2.36
C PHE A 159 2.62 4.66 -2.52
N VAL A 160 3.65 3.94 -2.09
CA VAL A 160 3.67 2.47 -2.12
C VAL A 160 3.65 1.91 -0.70
N ARG A 161 2.75 0.96 -0.45
CA ARG A 161 2.71 0.17 0.79
C ARG A 161 2.63 -1.31 0.45
N ASP A 162 3.54 -2.12 0.99
CA ASP A 162 3.61 -3.58 0.76
C ASP A 162 3.45 -4.01 -0.71
N ARG A 163 4.12 -3.28 -1.62
CA ARG A 163 4.10 -3.48 -3.08
C ARG A 163 2.76 -3.14 -3.76
N VAL A 164 1.86 -2.44 -3.08
CA VAL A 164 0.64 -1.86 -3.62
C VAL A 164 0.85 -0.36 -3.81
N LEU A 165 0.58 0.13 -5.02
CA LEU A 165 0.58 1.56 -5.34
C LEU A 165 -0.80 2.13 -5.02
N PHE A 166 -0.83 3.14 -4.16
CA PHE A 166 -2.00 3.96 -3.88
C PHE A 166 -1.85 5.29 -4.60
N ILE A 167 -2.92 5.75 -5.23
CA ILE A 167 -2.96 7.03 -5.95
C ILE A 167 -4.25 7.74 -5.54
N GLY A 168 -4.12 8.93 -4.97
CA GLY A 168 -5.22 9.86 -4.73
C GLY A 168 -5.27 10.90 -5.84
N LEU A 169 -6.43 11.01 -6.50
CA LEU A 169 -6.63 11.95 -7.61
C LEU A 169 -7.93 12.73 -7.43
N ASN A 170 -7.82 14.05 -7.45
CA ASN A 170 -8.86 14.96 -7.90
C ASN A 170 -8.69 15.09 -9.44
N ILE A 171 -9.75 15.03 -10.25
CA ILE A 171 -9.65 14.97 -11.73
C ILE A 171 -10.47 16.04 -12.44
#